data_AF-A0A7J3T161-F1
#
_entry.id   AF-A0A7J3T161-F1
#
_cell.length_a   1.000
_cell.length_b   1.000
_cell.length_c   1.000
_cell.angle_alpha   90.00
_cell.angle_beta   90.00
_cell.angle_gamma   90.00
#
_symmetry.space_group_name_H-M   'P 1'
#
loop_
_entity.id
_entity.type
_entity.pdbx_description
1 polymer ?
#
loop_
_entity_poly.entity_id
_entity_poly.type
_entity_poly.pdbx_seq_one_letter_code
_entity_poly.pdbx_strand_id
1 'polypeptide(L)' 'MPRVRTSKVKFNKIFILGAGAIGSVVGGLLSEKNDVTLVGNKAHMDAVNSNGLSISGDVDATFHVHTDTEIRQIPEETLI' A
#
# COMPACT_ATOMS: atom_id res chain seq x y z
N MET A 1 37.67 -7.77 8.06
CA MET A 1 36.33 -7.14 8.05
C MET A 1 35.39 -8.01 7.22
N PRO A 2 34.36 -8.64 7.79
CA PRO A 2 33.41 -9.42 7.00
C PRO A 2 32.51 -8.46 6.21
N ARG A 3 32.43 -8.66 4.89
CA ARG A 3 31.58 -7.88 3.99
C ARG A 3 30.16 -8.44 4.08
N VAL A 4 29.25 -7.69 4.71
CA VAL A 4 27.82 -8.02 4.72
C VAL A 4 27.33 -8.05 3.27
N ARG A 5 27.02 -9.24 2.76
CA ARG A 5 26.31 -9.42 1.49
C ARG A 5 24.85 -9.04 1.76
N THR A 6 24.45 -7.83 1.43
CA THR A 6 23.04 -7.49 1.33
C THR A 6 22.48 -8.17 0.09
N SER A 7 21.83 -9.32 0.27
CA SER A 7 20.92 -9.86 -0.75
C SER A 7 19.81 -8.83 -0.99
N LYS A 8 19.55 -8.45 -2.24
CA LYS A 8 18.37 -7.64 -2.58
C LYS A 8 17.12 -8.39 -2.09
N VAL A 9 16.35 -7.78 -1.20
CA VAL A 9 15.01 -8.26 -0.88
C VAL A 9 14.15 -8.05 -2.12
N LYS A 10 13.52 -9.10 -2.61
CA LYS A 10 12.52 -9.04 -3.67
C LYS A 10 11.15 -9.25 -3.04
N PHE A 11 10.17 -8.47 -3.51
CA PHE A 11 8.77 -8.65 -3.19
C PHE A 11 7.93 -8.38 -4.44
N ASN A 12 6.81 -9.08 -4.55
CA ASN A 12 5.89 -9.00 -5.70
C ASN A 12 4.59 -8.26 -5.34
N LYS A 13 4.26 -8.20 -4.04
CA LYS A 13 3.07 -7.60 -3.46
C LYS A 13 3.45 -6.75 -2.25
N ILE A 14 2.73 -5.65 -2.03
CA ILE A 14 2.88 -4.81 -0.85
C ILE A 14 1.51 -4.65 -0.19
N PHE A 15 1.38 -5.05 1.07
CA PHE A 15 0.19 -4.76 1.87
C PHE A 15 0.52 -3.65 2.87
N ILE A 16 -0.34 -2.64 2.95
CA ILE A 16 -0.23 -1.58 3.96
C ILE A 16 -1.33 -1.80 4.98
N LEU A 17 -0.95 -2.27 6.17
CA LEU A 17 -1.88 -2.43 7.28
C LEU A 17 -2.16 -1.08 7.93
N GLY A 18 -3.37 -0.57 7.70
CA GLY A 18 -3.83 0.72 8.18
C GLY A 18 -3.83 1.78 7.07
N ALA A 19 -5.02 2.19 6.66
CA ALA A 19 -5.23 3.26 5.68
C ALA A 19 -5.69 4.57 6.37
N GLY A 20 -4.97 4.96 7.42
CA GLY A 20 -5.05 6.32 7.98
C GLY A 20 -4.17 7.27 7.18
N ALA A 21 -3.90 8.47 7.70
CA ALA A 21 -3.11 9.49 6.99
C ALA A 21 -1.78 8.96 6.41
N ILE A 22 -0.93 8.32 7.23
CA ILE A 22 0.39 7.85 6.79
C ILE A 22 0.28 6.69 5.80
N GLY A 23 -0.53 5.67 6.12
CA GLY A 23 -0.66 4.50 5.25
C GLY A 23 -1.30 4.84 3.90
N SER A 24 -2.21 5.80 3.87
CA SER A 24 -2.78 6.34 2.64
C SER A 24 -1.73 7.05 1.79
N VAL A 25 -0.92 7.95 2.37
CA VAL A 25 0.14 8.64 1.61
C VAL A 25 1.18 7.66 1.08
N VAL A 26 1.70 6.79 1.94
CA VAL A 26 2.72 5.81 1.56
C VAL A 26 2.17 4.82 0.53
N GLY A 27 0.99 4.25 0.78
CA GLY A 27 0.38 3.27 -0.13
C GLY A 27 -0.04 3.87 -1.46
N GLY A 28 -0.57 5.09 -1.47
CA GLY A 28 -0.89 5.83 -2.69
C GLY A 28 0.34 6.03 -3.57
N LEU A 29 1.42 6.60 -3.02
CA LEU A 29 2.66 6.83 -3.76
C LEU A 29 3.33 5.54 -4.21
N LEU A 30 3.33 4.48 -3.38
CA LEU A 30 3.88 3.20 -3.78
C LEU A 30 3.06 2.54 -4.90
N SER A 31 1.74 2.75 -4.94
CA SER A 31 0.85 2.12 -5.91
C SER A 31 1.12 2.54 -7.37
N GLU A 32 1.79 3.67 -7.59
CA GLU A 32 2.14 4.11 -8.95
C GLU A 32 3.04 3.12 -9.70
N LYS A 33 3.84 2.35 -8.97
CA LYS A 33 4.86 1.44 -9.55
C LYS A 33 4.85 0.05 -8.96
N ASN A 34 3.99 -0.21 -7.97
CA ASN A 34 3.96 -1.46 -7.24
C ASN A 34 2.51 -1.94 -7.07
N ASP A 35 2.33 -3.25 -6.95
CA ASP A 35 1.05 -3.85 -6.61
C ASP A 35 0.80 -3.70 -5.11
N VAL A 36 0.05 -2.65 -4.76
CA VAL A 36 -0.26 -2.27 -3.37
C VAL A 36 -1.72 -2.55 -3.05
N THR A 37 -1.96 -3.20 -1.91
CA THR A 37 -3.27 -3.28 -1.26
C THR A 37 -3.26 -2.52 0.05
N LEU A 38 -4.15 -1.53 0.19
CA LEU A 38 -4.44 -0.91 1.47
C LEU A 38 -5.42 -1.78 2.25
N VAL A 39 -5.11 -2.05 3.52
CA VAL A 39 -6.00 -2.80 4.41
C VAL A 39 -6.49 -1.87 5.51
N GLY A 40 -7.79 -1.66 5.61
CA GLY A 40 -8.36 -0.65 6.51
C GLY A 40 -9.80 -0.92 6.92
N ASN A 41 -10.40 0.05 7.61
CA ASN A 41 -11.80 -0.08 8.01
C ASN A 41 -12.74 0.02 6.79
N LYS A 42 -13.88 -0.67 6.86
CA LYS A 42 -14.82 -0.78 5.74
C LYS A 42 -15.27 0.56 5.17
N ALA A 43 -15.64 1.52 6.02
CA ALA A 43 -16.13 2.82 5.57
C ALA A 43 -15.08 3.57 4.72
N HIS A 44 -13.81 3.52 5.13
CA HIS A 44 -12.74 4.17 4.37
C HIS A 44 -12.40 3.41 3.08
N MET A 45 -12.33 2.06 3.12
CA MET A 45 -12.04 1.25 1.93
C MET A 45 -13.13 1.38 0.86
N ASP A 46 -14.40 1.38 1.27
CA ASP A 46 -15.53 1.58 0.35
C ASP A 46 -15.47 2.98 -0.31
N ALA A 47 -15.10 4.02 0.45
CA ALA A 47 -14.93 5.37 -0.08
C ALA A 47 -13.77 5.48 -1.07
N VAL A 48 -12.63 4.85 -0.77
CA VAL A 48 -11.46 4.80 -1.66
C VAL A 48 -11.77 3.99 -2.93
N ASN A 49 -12.44 2.85 -2.81
CA ASN A 49 -12.86 2.06 -3.99
C ASN A 49 -13.81 2.84 -4.91
N SER A 50 -14.70 3.66 -4.33
CA SER A 50 -15.69 4.40 -5.11
C SER A 50 -15.12 5.65 -5.78
N ASN A 51 -14.20 6.35 -5.11
CA ASN A 51 -13.77 7.70 -5.51
C ASN A 51 -12.26 7.81 -5.82
N GLY A 52 -11.50 6.74 -5.58
CA GLY A 52 -10.05 6.79 -5.48
C GLY A 52 -9.58 7.37 -4.15
N LEU A 53 -8.28 7.20 -3.88
CA LEU A 53 -7.60 7.77 -2.73
C LEU A 53 -7.07 9.16 -3.09
N SER A 54 -7.78 10.21 -2.67
CA SER A 54 -7.33 11.58 -2.84
C SER A 54 -6.33 11.98 -1.75
N ILE A 55 -5.19 12.52 -2.18
CA ILE A 55 -4.16 13.12 -1.34
C ILE A 55 -3.97 14.57 -1.81
N SER A 56 -3.81 15.48 -0.85
CA SER A 56 -3.55 16.90 -1.10
C SER A 56 -2.44 17.42 -0.20
N GLY A 57 -1.75 18.48 -0.64
CA GLY A 57 -0.61 19.08 0.06
C GLY A 57 0.64 19.11 -0.83
N ASP A 58 1.75 18.51 -0.36
CA ASP A 58 2.97 18.41 -1.17
C ASP A 58 2.76 17.57 -2.45
N VAL A 59 1.75 16.71 -2.43
CA VAL A 59 1.26 15.96 -3.59
C VAL A 59 -0.25 16.19 -3.69
N ASP A 60 -0.71 16.65 -4.84
CA ASP A 60 -2.13 16.80 -5.17
C ASP A 60 -2.52 15.78 -6.25
N ALA A 61 -2.98 14.61 -5.82
CA ALA A 61 -3.28 13.49 -6.72
C ALA A 61 -4.37 12.56 -6.17
N THR A 62 -5.01 11.82 -7.08
CA THR A 62 -5.95 10.74 -6.73
C THR A 62 -5.41 9.42 -7.26
N PHE A 63 -5.18 8.47 -6.35
CA PHE A 63 -4.65 7.14 -6.66
C PHE A 63 -5.76 6.10 -6.68
N HIS A 64 -5.74 5.20 -7.66
CA HIS A 64 -6.66 4.06 -7.72
C HIS A 64 -5.91 2.82 -7.23
N VAL A 65 -5.86 2.67 -5.91
CA VAL A 65 -5.17 1.59 -5.22
C VAL A 65 -6.15 0.48 -4.84
N HIS A 66 -5.69 -0.78 -4.84
CA HIS A 66 -6.51 -1.87 -4.33
C HIS A 66 -6.77 -1.69 -2.83
N THR A 67 -7.98 -2.01 -2.40
CA THR A 67 -8.35 -1.92 -0.99
C THR A 67 -9.07 -3.15 -0.52
N ASP A 68 -8.84 -3.51 0.74
CA ASP A 68 -9.50 -4.63 1.41
C ASP A 68 -9.71 -4.30 2.89
N THR A 69 -10.64 -5.00 3.53
CA THR A 69 -10.88 -4.83 4.98
C THR A 69 -10.11 -5.81 5.85
N GLU A 70 -9.55 -6.84 5.24
CA GLU A 70 -8.82 -7.92 5.91
C GLU A 70 -7.87 -8.61 4.94
N ILE A 71 -6.81 -9.22 5.47
CA ILE A 71 -5.94 -10.09 4.67
C ILE A 71 -6.44 -11.52 4.79
N ARG A 72 -6.95 -12.07 3.69
CA ARG A 72 -7.39 -13.48 3.62
C ARG A 72 -6.26 -14.44 3.25
N GLN A 73 -5.30 -13.95 2.46
CA GLN A 73 -4.15 -14.70 2.01
C GLN A 73 -2.96 -13.74 1.87
N ILE A 74 -1.77 -14.22 2.26
CA ILE A 74 -0.51 -13.52 2.03
C ILE A 74 0.22 -14.27 0.91
N PRO A 75 0.32 -13.70 -0.31
CA PRO A 75 1.13 -14.28 -1.38
C PRO A 75 2.60 -14.42 -0.98
N GLU A 76 3.33 -15.34 -1.62
CA GLU A 76 4.78 -15.42 -1.44
C GLU A 76 5.47 -14.11 -1.81
N GLU A 77 6.56 -13.80 -1.11
CA GLU A 77 7.32 -12.55 -1.31
C GLU A 77 6.44 -11.29 -1.16
N THR A 78 5.50 -11.28 -0.21
CA THR A 78 4.72 -10.08 0.16
C THR A 78 5.44 -9.27 1.23
N LEU A 79 5.57 -7.96 1.02
CA LEU A 79 5.96 -7.00 2.04
C LEU A 79 4.71 -6.52 2.78
N ILE A 80 4.76 -6.48 4.12
CA ILE A 80 3.69 -5.97 4.99
C ILE A 80 4.27 -4.92 5.94
#